data_AF-A0A847NFQ7-F1
#
_entry.id   AF-A0A847NFQ7-F1
#
_cell.length_a   1.000
_cell.length_b   1.000
_cell.length_c   1.000
_cell.angle_alpha   90.00
_cell.angle_beta   90.00
_cell.angle_gamma   90.00
#
_symmetry.space_group_name_H-M   'P 1'
#
loop_
_entity.id
_entity.type
_entity.pdbx_description
1 polymer ?
#
loop_
_entity_poly.entity_id
_entity_poly.type
_entity_poly.pdbx_seq_one_letter_code
_entity_poly.pdbx_strand_id
1 'polypeptide(L)'
;LTIDVRGNFGGRPDMAKELLSYLIRQETPYFSKSTQLPFLYKIQGIGNSILPKEDAFKGEIRLLTDGGCFSTCAHFCAVFKENSLGIIQGENTGGGAACTDSSIDVILRNTGIRLHNSQSLYEVVADSSMRNVVSPDESLN
;
A
#
# COMPACT_ATOMS: atom_id res chain seq x y z
N LEU A 1 -6.34 -10.26 16.47
CA LEU A 1 -6.82 -8.98 15.91
C LEU A 1 -7.33 -9.25 14.51
N THR A 2 -8.55 -8.82 14.18
CA THR A 2 -9.05 -8.86 12.80
C THR A 2 -9.11 -7.43 12.27
N ILE A 3 -8.44 -7.17 11.16
CA ILE A 3 -8.44 -5.88 10.47
C ILE A 3 -9.22 -6.08 9.18
N ASP A 4 -10.32 -5.36 9.03
CA ASP A 4 -11.15 -5.41 7.82
C ASP A 4 -10.82 -4.22 6.93
N VAL A 5 -10.24 -4.49 5.76
CA VAL A 5 -9.91 -3.46 4.76
C VAL A 5 -10.67 -3.68 3.44
N ARG A 6 -11.71 -4.51 3.46
CA ARG A 6 -12.60 -4.71 2.32
C ARG A 6 -13.26 -3.39 1.91
N GLY A 7 -13.36 -3.14 0.61
CA GLY A 7 -13.89 -1.89 0.06
C GLY A 7 -13.01 -0.65 0.28
N ASN A 8 -11.77 -0.80 0.78
CA ASN A 8 -10.88 0.33 1.03
C ASN A 8 -10.04 0.70 -0.20
N PHE A 9 -10.45 1.76 -0.90
CA PHE A 9 -9.78 2.24 -2.12
C PHE A 9 -8.45 2.97 -1.90
N GLY A 10 -7.98 3.07 -0.65
CA GLY A 10 -6.69 3.66 -0.29
C GLY A 10 -6.81 5.00 0.42
N GLY A 11 -5.77 5.83 0.30
CA GLY A 11 -5.64 7.07 1.06
C GLY A 11 -4.19 7.52 1.14
N ARG A 12 -3.83 8.28 2.18
CA ARG A 12 -2.46 8.77 2.34
C ARG A 12 -1.52 7.69 2.90
N PRO A 13 -0.27 7.61 2.42
CA PRO A 13 0.69 6.58 2.85
C PRO A 13 1.15 6.71 4.31
N ASP A 14 1.11 7.91 4.90
CA ASP A 14 1.43 8.12 6.31
C ASP A 14 0.49 7.37 7.25
N MET A 15 -0.81 7.29 6.92
CA MET A 15 -1.79 6.53 7.70
C MET A 15 -1.52 5.03 7.67
N ALA A 16 -1.15 4.49 6.49
CA ALA A 16 -0.76 3.08 6.38
C ALA A 16 0.51 2.77 7.17
N LYS A 17 1.51 3.66 7.12
CA LYS A 17 2.73 3.54 7.92
C LYS A 17 2.45 3.59 9.42
N GLU A 18 1.59 4.49 9.88
CA GLU A 18 1.22 4.56 11.30
C GLU A 18 0.53 3.27 11.74
N LEU A 19 -0.44 2.77 10.98
CA LEU A 19 -1.09 1.49 11.31
C LEU A 19 -0.06 0.34 11.34
N LEU A 20 0.81 0.24 10.33
CA LEU A 20 1.87 -0.76 10.29
C LEU A 20 2.81 -0.67 11.50
N SER A 21 3.09 0.53 12.03
CA SER A 21 3.96 0.71 13.21
C SER A 21 3.47 -0.03 14.46
N TYR A 22 2.17 -0.30 14.55
CA TYR A 22 1.56 -1.10 15.61
C TYR A 22 1.58 -2.60 15.32
N LEU A 23 2.01 -3.05 14.14
CA LEU A 23 1.97 -4.45 13.69
C LEU A 23 3.36 -5.04 13.43
N ILE A 24 4.30 -4.21 12.96
CA ILE A 24 5.68 -4.63 12.70
C ILE A 24 6.48 -4.87 13.99
N ARG A 25 7.50 -5.73 13.91
CA ARG A 25 8.35 -6.10 15.07
C ARG A 25 9.76 -5.52 15.02
N GLN A 26 10.18 -5.03 13.86
CA GLN A 26 11.50 -4.45 13.61
C GLN A 26 11.36 -3.32 12.60
N GLU A 27 12.37 -2.45 12.52
CA GLU A 27 12.39 -1.40 11.50
C GLU A 27 12.22 -1.99 10.09
N THR A 28 11.21 -1.50 9.36
CA THR A 28 10.85 -2.00 8.03
C THR A 28 10.78 -0.84 7.04
N PRO A 29 11.52 -0.86 5.90
CA PRO A 29 11.36 0.15 4.87
C PRO A 29 9.96 0.05 4.22
N TYR A 30 9.30 1.19 4.03
CA TYR A 30 7.96 1.20 3.41
C TYR A 30 8.06 1.25 1.89
N PHE A 31 8.68 2.29 1.33
CA PHE A 31 8.88 2.42 -0.11
C PHE A 31 10.10 1.64 -0.59
N SER A 32 10.02 1.10 -1.80
CA SER A 32 11.16 0.51 -2.50
C SER A 32 12.25 1.57 -2.76
N LYS A 33 13.49 1.13 -2.88
CA LYS A 33 14.62 2.03 -3.21
C LYS A 33 14.49 2.67 -4.60
N SER A 34 13.74 2.04 -5.51
CA SER A 34 13.48 2.58 -6.86
C SER A 34 12.46 3.72 -6.87
N THR A 35 11.66 3.86 -5.80
CA THR A 35 10.58 4.85 -5.75
C THR A 35 11.13 6.27 -5.62
N GLN A 36 10.81 7.11 -6.61
CA GLN A 36 11.18 8.52 -6.61
C GLN A 36 10.12 9.35 -5.89
N LEU A 37 10.30 9.53 -4.59
CA LEU A 37 9.36 10.33 -3.80
C LEU A 37 9.47 11.83 -4.11
N PRO A 38 8.33 12.56 -4.16
CA PRO A 38 8.32 14.01 -4.21
C PRO A 38 9.12 14.62 -3.06
N PHE A 39 9.73 15.79 -3.31
CA PHE A 39 10.57 16.49 -2.32
C PHE A 39 9.85 16.70 -0.98
N LEU A 40 8.58 17.12 -1.02
CA LEU A 40 7.76 17.32 0.19
C LEU A 40 7.58 16.04 1.01
N TYR A 41 7.45 14.88 0.36
CA TYR A 41 7.29 13.60 1.06
C TYR A 41 8.58 13.20 1.77
N LYS A 42 9.75 13.55 1.21
CA LYS A 42 11.03 13.34 1.86
C LYS A 42 11.17 14.22 3.11
N ILE A 43 10.84 15.51 3.02
CA ILE A 43 10.88 16.42 4.18
C ILE A 43 9.93 15.99 5.29
N GLN A 44 8.74 15.49 4.92
CA GLN A 44 7.74 15.02 5.89
C GLN A 44 8.09 13.64 6.50
N GLY A 45 9.21 13.02 6.12
CA GLY A 45 9.60 11.69 6.62
C GLY A 45 8.72 10.55 6.11
N ILE A 46 7.87 10.79 5.11
CA ILE A 46 7.01 9.77 4.49
C ILE A 46 7.87 8.66 3.86
N GLY A 47 9.07 9.00 3.36
CA GLY A 47 10.02 8.04 2.82
C GLY A 47 10.82 7.22 3.84
N ASN A 48 10.77 7.58 5.13
CA ASN A 48 11.56 6.89 6.16
C ASN A 48 11.03 5.48 6.42
N SER A 49 11.86 4.61 6.99
CA SER A 49 11.40 3.32 7.51
C SER A 49 10.29 3.49 8.55
N ILE A 50 9.48 2.45 8.71
CA ILE A 50 8.50 2.33 9.78
C ILE A 50 9.25 1.80 11.00
N LEU A 51 9.10 2.47 12.14
CA LEU A 51 9.63 2.02 13.42
C LEU A 51 8.50 1.37 14.23
N PRO A 52 8.73 0.22 14.90
CA PRO A 52 7.71 -0.40 15.72
C PRO A 52 7.40 0.47 16.94
N LYS A 53 6.12 0.57 17.30
CA LYS A 53 5.69 1.21 18.55
C LYS A 53 5.97 0.30 19.75
N GLU A 54 6.13 0.91 20.93
CA GLU A 54 6.38 0.17 22.17
C GLU A 54 5.25 -0.82 22.50
N ASP A 55 4.02 -0.44 22.16
CA ASP A 55 2.78 -1.20 22.34
C ASP A 55 2.33 -1.95 21.08
N ALA A 56 3.26 -2.26 20.16
CA ALA A 56 2.94 -3.06 18.98
C ALA A 56 2.26 -4.39 19.36
N PHE A 57 1.19 -4.72 18.63
CA PHE A 57 0.37 -5.89 18.87
C PHE A 57 1.16 -7.18 18.58
N LYS A 58 1.19 -8.09 19.56
CA LYS A 58 2.03 -9.31 19.48
C LYS A 58 1.25 -10.59 19.15
N GLY A 59 -0.08 -10.52 19.16
CA GLY A 59 -0.94 -11.67 18.90
C GLY A 59 -1.10 -11.97 17.41
N GLU A 60 -1.96 -12.94 17.11
CA GLU A 60 -2.30 -13.29 15.73
C GLU A 60 -3.16 -12.21 15.07
N ILE A 61 -2.82 -11.88 13.82
CA ILE A 61 -3.52 -10.89 13.02
C ILE A 61 -4.13 -11.58 11.79
N ARG A 62 -5.39 -11.26 11.51
CA ARG A 62 -6.10 -11.66 10.30
C ARG A 62 -6.52 -10.41 9.54
N LEU A 63 -6.14 -10.33 8.27
CA LEU A 63 -6.45 -9.21 7.40
C LEU A 63 -7.51 -9.63 6.38
N LEU A 64 -8.65 -8.96 6.35
CA LEU A 64 -9.72 -9.24 5.38
C LEU A 64 -9.57 -8.36 4.15
N THR A 65 -9.48 -8.96 2.97
CA THR A 65 -9.25 -8.26 1.69
C THR A 65 -10.32 -8.58 0.65
N ASP A 66 -10.53 -7.64 -0.27
CA ASP A 66 -11.34 -7.82 -1.48
C ASP A 66 -10.79 -7.02 -2.66
N GLY A 67 -11.44 -7.11 -3.83
CA GLY A 67 -11.08 -6.33 -5.02
C GLY A 67 -11.18 -4.80 -4.84
N GLY A 68 -11.80 -4.31 -3.76
CA GLY A 68 -11.85 -2.89 -3.41
C GLY A 68 -10.54 -2.37 -2.79
N CYS A 69 -9.67 -3.26 -2.30
CA CYS A 69 -8.37 -2.89 -1.73
C CYS A 69 -7.43 -2.33 -2.82
N PHE A 70 -7.34 -1.00 -2.93
CA PHE A 70 -6.60 -0.32 -3.99
C PHE A 70 -5.61 0.73 -3.45
N SER A 71 -4.73 1.23 -4.30
CA SER A 71 -3.77 2.31 -3.98
C SER A 71 -2.99 2.02 -2.68
N THR A 72 -2.94 2.95 -1.73
CA THR A 72 -2.29 2.78 -0.43
C THR A 72 -2.82 1.57 0.37
N CYS A 73 -4.08 1.17 0.20
CA CYS A 73 -4.58 -0.03 0.87
C CYS A 73 -3.91 -1.30 0.31
N ALA A 74 -3.72 -1.38 -1.01
CA ALA A 74 -2.98 -2.47 -1.63
C ALA A 74 -1.50 -2.47 -1.20
N HIS A 75 -0.87 -1.29 -1.09
CA HIS A 75 0.47 -1.16 -0.52
C HIS A 75 0.54 -1.67 0.92
N PHE A 76 -0.45 -1.34 1.76
CA PHE A 76 -0.55 -1.86 3.13
C PHE A 76 -0.62 -3.39 3.13
N CYS A 77 -1.47 -3.99 2.29
CA CYS A 77 -1.61 -5.44 2.17
C CYS A 77 -0.30 -6.10 1.71
N ALA A 78 0.40 -5.50 0.76
CA ALA A 78 1.68 -6.01 0.25
C ALA A 78 2.76 -6.00 1.33
N VAL A 79 2.93 -4.89 2.06
CA VAL A 79 3.91 -4.79 3.15
C VAL A 79 3.54 -5.73 4.31
N PHE A 80 2.24 -5.87 4.60
CA PHE A 80 1.74 -6.80 5.61
C PHE A 80 2.12 -8.24 5.28
N LYS A 81 1.92 -8.67 4.03
CA LYS A 81 2.25 -10.02 3.55
C LYS A 81 3.75 -10.25 3.47
N GLU A 82 4.50 -9.29 2.92
CA GLU A 82 5.97 -9.35 2.82
C GLU A 82 6.63 -9.58 4.19
N ASN A 83 6.11 -8.92 5.23
CA ASN A 83 6.66 -9.03 6.58
C ASN A 83 6.04 -10.18 7.41
N SER A 84 5.20 -11.02 6.80
CA SER A 84 4.54 -12.15 7.46
C SER A 84 3.84 -11.75 8.76
N LEU A 85 3.16 -10.60 8.76
CA LEU A 85 2.56 -10.03 9.98
C LEU A 85 1.31 -10.79 10.45
N GLY A 86 0.72 -11.61 9.60
CA GLY A 86 -0.45 -12.42 9.89
C GLY A 86 -0.98 -13.12 8.64
N ILE A 87 -2.24 -13.54 8.69
CA ILE A 87 -2.91 -14.27 7.60
C ILE A 87 -3.83 -13.32 6.84
N ILE A 88 -3.72 -13.28 5.52
CA ILE A 88 -4.66 -12.59 4.65
C ILE A 88 -5.78 -13.55 4.25
N GLN A 89 -7.03 -13.15 4.48
CA GLN A 89 -8.21 -13.93 4.13
C GLN A 89 -9.18 -13.11 3.27
N GLY A 90 -9.69 -13.69 2.18
CA GLY A 90 -10.69 -13.04 1.33
C GLY A 90 -10.43 -13.24 -0.15
N GLU A 91 -10.47 -12.15 -0.91
CA GLU A 91 -10.20 -12.14 -2.35
C GLU A 91 -8.91 -11.39 -2.65
N ASN A 92 -8.46 -11.52 -3.91
CA ASN A 92 -7.37 -10.73 -4.45
C ASN A 92 -7.66 -9.24 -4.31
N THR A 93 -6.65 -8.46 -3.89
CA THR A 93 -6.74 -7.01 -3.85
C THR A 93 -6.87 -6.42 -5.26
N GLY A 94 -7.50 -5.25 -5.38
CA GLY A 94 -7.62 -4.56 -6.67
C GLY A 94 -6.30 -3.98 -7.18
N GLY A 95 -5.36 -3.68 -6.28
CA GLY A 95 -4.00 -3.24 -6.63
C GLY A 95 -2.93 -4.13 -5.99
N GLY A 96 -1.65 -3.79 -6.18
CA GLY A 96 -0.53 -4.52 -5.60
C GLY A 96 0.45 -3.61 -4.88
N ALA A 97 1.71 -4.04 -4.84
CA ALA A 97 2.83 -3.30 -4.30
C ALA A 97 3.25 -2.09 -5.15
N ALA A 98 2.73 -1.94 -6.37
CA ALA A 98 3.00 -0.84 -7.26
C ALA A 98 1.72 -0.10 -7.64
N CYS A 99 1.76 1.23 -7.61
CA CYS A 99 0.71 2.09 -8.15
C CYS A 99 1.29 3.33 -8.83
N THR A 100 0.52 3.98 -9.70
CA THR A 100 0.90 5.25 -10.31
C THR A 100 -0.03 6.36 -9.86
N ASP A 101 0.52 7.55 -9.64
CA ASP A 101 -0.26 8.74 -9.29
C ASP A 101 0.53 10.02 -9.64
N SER A 102 0.33 11.11 -8.88
CA SER A 102 0.72 12.47 -9.25
C SER A 102 0.10 12.88 -10.58
N SER A 103 -1.15 12.47 -10.79
CA SER A 103 -1.83 12.64 -12.07
C SER A 103 -2.10 14.09 -12.41
N ILE A 104 -1.97 14.42 -13.69
CA ILE A 104 -2.33 15.72 -14.25
C ILE A 104 -3.48 15.55 -15.23
N ASP A 105 -4.36 16.56 -15.27
CA ASP A 105 -5.41 16.66 -16.27
C ASP A 105 -5.01 17.67 -17.34
N VAL A 106 -5.00 17.24 -18.60
CA VAL A 106 -4.67 18.08 -19.75
C VAL A 106 -5.79 18.02 -20.78
N ILE A 107 -6.16 19.17 -21.33
CA ILE A 107 -7.11 19.27 -22.45
C ILE A 107 -6.32 19.52 -23.73
N LEU A 108 -6.45 18.62 -24.70
CA LEU A 108 -5.79 18.75 -26.00
C LEU A 108 -6.40 19.90 -26.81
N ARG A 109 -5.58 20.90 -27.14
CA ARG A 109 -6.04 22.19 -27.70
C ARG A 109 -6.81 22.07 -29.02
N ASN A 110 -6.49 21.08 -29.85
CA ASN A 110 -7.08 20.94 -31.18
C ASN A 110 -8.29 20.01 -31.22
N THR A 111 -8.45 19.11 -30.25
CA THR A 111 -9.53 18.09 -30.24
C THR A 111 -10.51 18.24 -29.09
N GLY A 112 -10.13 18.95 -28.01
CA GLY A 112 -10.92 19.05 -26.79
C GLY A 112 -10.92 17.80 -25.92
N ILE A 113 -10.17 16.75 -26.28
CA ILE A 113 -10.06 15.52 -25.48
C ILE A 113 -9.39 15.84 -24.14
N ARG A 114 -9.98 15.32 -23.06
CA ARG A 114 -9.42 15.37 -21.70
C ARG A 114 -8.59 14.13 -21.45
N LEU A 115 -7.34 14.31 -21.04
CA LEU A 115 -6.42 13.25 -20.65
C LEU A 115 -6.13 13.35 -19.16
N HIS A 116 -6.31 12.24 -18.45
CA HIS A 116 -5.84 12.05 -17.08
C HIS A 116 -4.59 11.17 -17.13
N ASN A 117 -3.44 11.70 -16.74
CA ASN A 117 -2.15 11.03 -16.92
C ASN A 117 -1.33 11.01 -15.63
N SER A 118 -1.10 9.83 -15.06
CA SER A 118 -0.21 9.64 -13.91
C SER A 118 1.23 9.99 -14.27
N GLN A 119 1.92 10.73 -13.40
CA GLN A 119 3.28 11.20 -13.65
C GLN A 119 4.35 10.39 -12.92
N SER A 120 3.96 9.56 -11.95
CA SER A 120 4.91 8.90 -11.06
C SER A 120 4.49 7.49 -10.73
N LEU A 121 5.49 6.61 -10.60
CA LEU A 121 5.36 5.26 -10.09
C LEU A 121 5.79 5.24 -8.61
N TYR A 122 4.96 4.64 -7.77
CA TYR A 122 5.24 4.38 -6.37
C TYR A 122 5.23 2.87 -6.15
N GLU A 123 6.27 2.37 -5.50
CA GLU A 123 6.40 0.95 -5.17
C GLU A 123 6.76 0.80 -3.70
N VAL A 124 6.12 -0.13 -3.01
CA VAL A 124 6.50 -0.52 -1.65
C VAL A 124 7.45 -1.71 -1.66
N VAL A 125 8.10 -1.97 -0.52
CA VAL A 125 8.94 -3.17 -0.36
C VAL A 125 8.03 -4.39 -0.27
N ALA A 126 8.05 -5.18 -1.33
CA ALA A 126 7.34 -6.45 -1.43
C ALA A 126 7.96 -7.30 -2.56
N ASP A 127 7.77 -8.62 -2.50
CA ASP A 127 8.11 -9.52 -3.58
C ASP A 127 7.45 -9.13 -4.92
N SER A 128 8.16 -9.37 -6.02
CA SER A 128 7.73 -9.00 -7.37
C SER A 128 6.42 -9.66 -7.81
N SER A 129 6.06 -10.82 -7.24
CA SER A 129 4.78 -11.49 -7.48
C SER A 129 3.59 -10.64 -6.99
N MET A 130 3.80 -9.79 -5.99
CA MET A 130 2.77 -8.92 -5.42
C MET A 130 2.62 -7.58 -6.15
N ARG A 131 3.37 -7.36 -7.23
CA ARG A 131 3.46 -6.05 -7.88
C ARG A 131 2.10 -5.47 -8.26
N ASN A 132 1.23 -6.27 -8.86
CA ASN A 132 -0.06 -5.80 -9.39
C ASN A 132 -1.27 -6.27 -8.56
N VAL A 133 -1.10 -7.29 -7.73
CA VAL A 133 -2.15 -7.91 -6.93
C VAL A 133 -1.53 -8.55 -5.69
N VAL A 134 -2.21 -8.48 -4.55
CA VAL A 134 -1.88 -9.26 -3.35
C VAL A 134 -2.92 -10.36 -3.23
N SER A 135 -2.50 -11.61 -3.43
CA SER A 135 -3.38 -12.77 -3.24
C SER A 135 -3.59 -13.06 -1.76
N PRO A 136 -4.78 -13.50 -1.33
CA PRO A 136 -5.00 -13.96 0.03
C PRO A 136 -4.23 -15.26 0.29
N ASP A 137 -3.96 -15.56 1.55
CA ASP A 137 -3.44 -16.86 1.99
C ASP A 137 -4.59 -17.89 2.10
N GLU A 138 -5.78 -17.41 2.47
CA GLU A 138 -7.00 -18.20 2.57
C GLU A 138 -8.14 -17.52 1.77
N SER A 139 -8.70 -18.19 0.77
CA SER A 139 -9.84 -17.63 0.02
C SER A 139 -11.15 -17.75 0.80
N LEU A 140 -12.01 -16.73 0.70
CA LEU A 140 -13.41 -16.82 1.14
C LEU A 140 -14.26 -17.31 -0.04
N ASN A 141 -14.91 -18.46 0.12
CA ASN A 141 -15.91 -18.98 -0.81
C ASN A 141 -17.28 -18.38 -0.55
#